data_AF-A0A3D6CCH1-F1
#
_entry.id   AF-A0A3D6CCH1-F1
#
_cell.length_a   1.000
_cell.length_b   1.000
_cell.length_c   1.000
_cell.angle_alpha   90.00
_cell.angle_beta   90.00
_cell.angle_gamma   90.00
#
_symmetry.space_group_name_H-M   'P 1'
#
loop_
_entity.id
_entity.type
_entity.pdbx_description
1 polymer ?
#
loop_
_entity_poly.entity_id
_entity_poly.type
_entity_poly.pdbx_seq_one_letter_code
_entity_poly.pdbx_strand_id
1 'polypeptide(L)'
;MSEIILIGANHKTAPVELREKLSFTADETLTALKKFKEDDRIREALVFSTCNRMEILFIPETCDQIDTVIDFISAHKKLPVSEFRSSLYIHCGEDAIRHMFCVASSLDSMMVGEPQILGQVKQAYKTAIKVGATGVLLNRLMHKSFSVAKRVRKETGIGDNAVSISYAATELASKIFSDLSTKSVMLLGAGEMAELAVEHLISHN
;
A
#
# COMPACT_ATOMS: atom_id res chain seq x y z
N MET A 1 23.87 9.68 10.66
CA MET A 1 22.96 8.70 11.31
C MET A 1 21.99 8.29 10.22
N SER A 2 21.98 7.01 9.79
CA SER A 2 21.13 6.59 8.67
C SER A 2 19.67 6.68 9.07
N GLU A 3 18.96 7.66 8.52
CA GLU A 3 17.55 7.90 8.80
C GLU A 3 16.67 7.05 7.87
N ILE A 4 15.54 6.56 8.39
CA ILE A 4 14.60 5.80 7.58
C ILE A 4 13.84 6.72 6.64
N ILE A 5 13.72 6.34 5.36
CA ILE A 5 13.08 7.16 4.34
C ILE A 5 11.98 6.36 3.68
N LEU A 6 10.82 6.99 3.51
CA LEU A 6 9.69 6.47 2.75
C LEU A 6 9.42 7.40 1.58
N ILE A 7 9.33 6.83 0.38
CA ILE A 7 8.89 7.53 -0.83
C ILE A 7 7.65 6.82 -1.34
N GLY A 8 6.59 7.56 -1.66
CA GLY A 8 5.40 6.95 -2.19
C GLY A 8 4.49 7.90 -2.97
N ALA A 9 3.52 7.31 -3.64
CA ALA A 9 2.38 7.99 -4.24
C ALA A 9 1.11 7.27 -3.81
N ASN A 10 0.01 8.01 -3.62
CA ASN A 10 -1.27 7.42 -3.23
C ASN A 10 -2.45 8.16 -3.89
N HIS A 11 -3.67 7.69 -3.64
CA HIS A 11 -4.89 8.25 -4.20
C HIS A 11 -5.13 9.75 -3.91
N LYS A 12 -4.45 10.33 -2.91
CA LYS A 12 -4.53 11.77 -2.59
C LYS A 12 -3.57 12.60 -3.44
N THR A 13 -2.43 12.02 -3.82
CA THR A 13 -1.35 12.75 -4.50
C THR A 13 -1.23 12.44 -5.99
N ALA A 14 -1.80 11.30 -6.44
CA ALA A 14 -1.67 10.83 -7.82
C ALA A 14 -3.02 10.37 -8.39
N PRO A 15 -3.35 10.78 -9.63
CA PRO A 15 -4.53 10.28 -10.35
C PRO A 15 -4.38 8.78 -10.65
N VAL A 16 -5.51 8.11 -10.97
CA VAL A 16 -5.54 6.65 -11.12
C VAL A 16 -4.62 6.17 -12.23
N GLU A 17 -4.58 6.87 -13.35
CA GLU A 17 -3.77 6.53 -14.53
C GLU A 17 -2.27 6.56 -14.21
N LEU A 18 -1.85 7.48 -13.33
CA LEU A 18 -0.46 7.54 -12.87
C LEU A 18 -0.17 6.43 -11.85
N ARG A 19 -1.10 6.16 -10.93
CA ARG A 19 -0.94 5.11 -9.93
C ARG A 19 -0.83 3.72 -10.56
N GLU A 20 -1.61 3.45 -11.61
CA GLU A 20 -1.53 2.20 -12.36
C GLU A 20 -0.13 2.00 -12.96
N LYS A 21 0.43 3.04 -13.59
CA LYS A 21 1.80 3.02 -14.12
C LYS A 21 2.87 2.85 -13.04
N LEU A 22 2.66 3.40 -11.85
CA LEU A 22 3.59 3.29 -10.72
C LEU A 22 3.42 2.01 -9.90
N SER A 23 2.29 1.31 -10.02
CA SER A 23 1.97 0.13 -9.22
C SER A 23 2.96 -1.01 -9.47
N PHE A 24 3.35 -1.74 -8.42
CA PHE A 24 4.23 -2.89 -8.53
C PHE A 24 3.43 -4.19 -8.47
N THR A 25 3.61 -5.01 -9.50
CA THR A 25 3.23 -6.43 -9.48
C THR A 25 4.14 -7.22 -8.52
N ALA A 26 3.79 -8.47 -8.24
CA ALA A 26 4.60 -9.35 -7.39
C ALA A 26 6.01 -9.60 -7.97
N ASP A 27 6.12 -9.80 -9.28
CA ASP A 27 7.40 -10.06 -9.96
C ASP A 27 8.27 -8.80 -10.04
N GLU A 28 7.65 -7.64 -10.28
CA GLU A 28 8.34 -6.35 -10.21
C GLU A 28 8.84 -6.05 -8.79
N THR A 29 8.03 -6.35 -7.77
CA THR A 29 8.41 -6.20 -6.36
C THR A 29 9.64 -7.05 -6.04
N LEU A 30 9.65 -8.32 -6.45
CA LEU A 30 10.81 -9.21 -6.28
C LEU A 30 12.05 -8.67 -6.99
N THR A 31 11.88 -8.23 -8.24
CA THR A 31 12.96 -7.67 -9.05
C THR A 31 13.52 -6.39 -8.42
N ALA A 32 12.66 -5.53 -7.89
CA ALA A 32 13.05 -4.29 -7.23
C ALA A 32 13.85 -4.56 -5.95
N LEU A 33 13.36 -5.47 -5.10
CA LEU A 33 14.03 -5.83 -3.85
C LEU A 33 15.41 -6.46 -4.10
N LYS A 34 15.57 -7.27 -5.15
CA LYS A 34 16.88 -7.81 -5.55
C LYS A 34 17.84 -6.70 -5.95
N LYS A 35 17.39 -5.75 -6.77
CA LYS A 35 18.20 -4.58 -7.18
C LYS A 35 18.61 -3.71 -5.99
N PHE A 36 17.70 -3.45 -5.05
CA PHE A 36 18.05 -2.69 -3.84
C PHE A 36 19.05 -3.43 -2.96
N LYS A 37 18.97 -4.75 -2.88
CA LYS A 37 19.94 -5.56 -2.14
C LYS A 37 21.34 -5.54 -2.77
N GLU A 38 21.42 -5.38 -4.08
CA GLU A 38 22.68 -5.28 -4.84
C GLU A 38 23.25 -3.85 -4.87
N ASP A 39 22.51 -2.85 -4.38
CA ASP A 39 22.94 -1.45 -4.35
C ASP A 39 23.57 -1.10 -3.00
N ASP A 40 24.89 -0.95 -2.96
CA ASP A 40 25.66 -0.63 -1.74
C ASP A 40 25.26 0.70 -1.07
N ARG A 41 24.47 1.54 -1.75
CA ARG A 41 23.92 2.78 -1.17
C ARG A 41 22.68 2.53 -0.31
N ILE A 42 22.01 1.39 -0.47
CA ILE A 42 20.75 1.04 0.19
C ILE A 42 20.98 -0.18 1.08
N ARG A 43 20.93 0.04 2.40
CA ARG A 43 21.18 -1.02 3.39
C ARG A 43 20.00 -1.97 3.56
N GLU A 44 18.80 -1.43 3.59
CA GLU A 44 17.56 -2.19 3.75
C GLU A 44 16.46 -1.55 2.89
N ALA A 45 15.57 -2.37 2.32
CA ALA A 45 14.45 -1.90 1.52
C ALA A 45 13.20 -2.78 1.68
N LEU A 46 12.05 -2.14 1.60
CA LEU A 46 10.72 -2.74 1.54
C LEU A 46 9.93 -2.02 0.46
N VAL A 47 9.31 -2.77 -0.44
CA VAL A 47 8.43 -2.25 -1.48
C VAL A 47 7.02 -2.76 -1.22
N PHE A 48 6.05 -1.86 -1.18
CA PHE A 48 4.65 -2.16 -0.93
C PHE A 48 3.78 -1.44 -1.95
N SER A 49 2.88 -2.19 -2.60
CA SER A 49 1.95 -1.65 -3.58
C SER A 49 0.57 -2.23 -3.36
N THR A 50 -0.43 -1.37 -3.47
CA THR A 50 -1.86 -1.72 -3.51
C THR A 50 -2.48 -1.04 -4.73
N CYS A 51 -3.80 -1.16 -4.90
CA CYS A 51 -4.53 -0.38 -5.89
C CYS A 51 -4.46 1.14 -5.63
N ASN A 52 -4.30 1.56 -4.37
CA ASN A 52 -4.43 2.96 -3.94
C ASN A 52 -3.11 3.63 -3.56
N ARG A 53 -2.01 2.87 -3.49
CA ARG A 53 -0.68 3.41 -3.18
C ARG A 53 0.45 2.53 -3.66
N MET A 54 1.59 3.17 -3.89
CA MET A 54 2.89 2.54 -4.02
C MET A 54 3.85 3.25 -3.08
N GLU A 55 4.55 2.49 -2.25
CA GLU A 55 5.50 3.01 -1.26
C GLU A 55 6.77 2.16 -1.26
N ILE A 56 7.92 2.84 -1.19
CA ILE A 56 9.24 2.25 -0.98
C ILE A 56 9.79 2.83 0.31
N LEU A 57 10.01 1.95 1.29
CA LEU A 57 10.61 2.27 2.57
C LEU A 57 12.03 1.71 2.58
N PHE A 58 13.03 2.54 2.83
CA PHE A 58 14.43 2.12 2.78
C PHE A 58 15.29 2.78 3.84
N ILE A 59 16.46 2.19 4.06
CA ILE A 59 17.50 2.69 4.93
C ILE A 59 18.74 2.96 4.07
N PRO A 60 19.20 4.21 3.96
CA PRO A 60 20.43 4.52 3.23
C PRO A 60 21.68 4.10 4.01
N GLU A 61 22.78 3.86 3.31
CA GLU A 61 24.05 3.52 3.95
C GLU A 61 24.75 4.76 4.54
N THR A 62 24.91 5.84 3.78
CA THR A 62 25.74 7.01 4.16
C THR A 62 25.01 8.35 4.19
N CYS A 63 24.31 8.72 3.11
CA CYS A 63 23.51 9.94 2.97
C CYS A 63 22.10 9.62 2.47
N ASP A 64 21.17 10.58 2.45
CA ASP A 64 19.87 10.33 1.83
C ASP A 64 20.04 9.86 0.38
N GLN A 65 19.23 8.89 -0.02
CA GLN A 65 19.27 8.26 -1.34
C GLN A 65 17.95 8.50 -2.07
N ILE A 66 17.35 9.67 -1.84
CA ILE A 66 16.02 10.00 -2.37
C ILE A 66 16.05 9.99 -3.90
N ASP A 67 16.96 10.75 -4.51
CA ASP A 67 17.05 10.84 -5.97
C ASP A 67 17.47 9.49 -6.58
N THR A 68 18.37 8.75 -5.93
CA THR A 68 18.72 7.37 -6.31
C THR A 68 17.48 6.47 -6.42
N VAL A 69 16.59 6.51 -5.42
CA VAL A 69 15.36 5.69 -5.43
C VAL A 69 14.34 6.21 -6.44
N ILE A 70 14.25 7.53 -6.66
CA ILE A 70 13.39 8.12 -7.70
C ILE A 70 13.85 7.72 -9.10
N ASP A 71 15.15 7.78 -9.37
CA ASP A 71 15.73 7.35 -10.64
C ASP A 71 15.55 5.84 -10.84
N PHE A 72 15.66 5.06 -9.76
CA PHE A 72 15.31 3.64 -9.78
C PHE A 72 13.84 3.43 -10.19
N ILE A 73 12.89 4.16 -9.61
CA ILE A 73 11.46 4.06 -9.98
C ILE A 73 11.29 4.39 -11.47
N SER A 74 11.92 5.46 -11.94
CA SER A 74 11.87 5.88 -13.35
C SER A 74 12.37 4.78 -14.28
N ALA A 75 13.55 4.21 -13.98
CA ALA A 75 14.14 3.14 -14.79
C ALA A 75 13.33 1.84 -14.72
N HIS A 76 12.81 1.48 -13.54
CA HIS A 76 12.05 0.26 -13.33
C HIS A 76 10.68 0.33 -14.03
N LYS A 77 10.00 1.48 -13.96
CA LYS A 77 8.68 1.71 -14.56
C LYS A 77 8.73 2.22 -15.99
N LYS A 78 9.93 2.50 -16.52
CA LYS A 78 10.14 3.10 -17.85
C LYS A 78 9.31 4.38 -18.02
N LEU A 79 9.27 5.19 -16.97
CA LEU A 79 8.48 6.41 -16.87
C LEU A 79 9.41 7.58 -16.54
N PRO A 80 9.42 8.69 -17.30
CA PRO A 80 10.25 9.85 -16.99
C PRO A 80 9.98 10.40 -15.58
N VAL A 81 11.03 10.77 -14.84
CA VAL A 81 10.91 11.36 -13.49
C VAL A 81 9.95 12.55 -13.49
N SER A 82 9.96 13.36 -14.54
CA SER A 82 9.08 14.54 -14.69
C SER A 82 7.59 14.20 -14.68
N GLU A 83 7.18 12.97 -15.02
CA GLU A 83 5.78 12.57 -15.05
C GLU A 83 5.21 12.25 -13.66
N PHE A 84 6.05 11.89 -12.68
CA PHE A 84 5.57 11.42 -11.38
C PHE A 84 6.16 12.13 -10.17
N ARG A 85 7.29 12.82 -10.30
CA ARG A 85 8.01 13.41 -9.15
C ARG A 85 7.14 14.34 -8.31
N SER A 86 6.28 15.15 -8.94
CA SER A 86 5.36 16.06 -8.24
C SER A 86 4.24 15.35 -7.47
N SER A 87 3.98 14.08 -7.79
CA SER A 87 2.96 13.26 -7.13
C SER A 87 3.53 12.41 -5.98
N LEU A 88 4.86 12.42 -5.80
CA LEU A 88 5.52 11.71 -4.71
C LEU A 88 5.45 12.53 -3.42
N TYR A 89 5.15 11.84 -2.32
CA TYR A 89 5.46 12.33 -0.97
C TYR A 89 6.69 11.59 -0.44
N ILE A 90 7.43 12.28 0.42
CA ILE A 90 8.64 11.77 1.05
C ILE A 90 8.52 12.02 2.54
N HIS A 91 8.73 10.97 3.33
CA HIS A 91 8.80 11.06 4.78
C HIS A 91 10.16 10.55 5.26
N CYS A 92 10.73 11.23 6.25
CA CYS A 92 12.01 10.88 6.85
C CYS A 92 11.83 10.61 8.35
N GLY A 93 12.62 9.69 8.88
CA GLY A 93 12.74 9.43 10.31
C GLY A 93 11.41 9.07 10.95
N GLU A 94 11.05 9.85 11.98
CA GLU A 94 9.80 9.65 12.72
C GLU A 94 8.55 9.80 11.85
N ASP A 95 8.57 10.65 10.84
CA ASP A 95 7.43 10.83 9.94
C ASP A 95 7.20 9.59 9.10
N ALA A 96 8.27 8.93 8.63
CA ALA A 96 8.17 7.67 7.89
C ALA A 96 7.62 6.55 8.78
N ILE A 97 8.08 6.48 10.04
CA ILE A 97 7.60 5.51 11.03
C ILE A 97 6.12 5.75 11.34
N ARG A 98 5.73 7.00 11.60
CA ARG A 98 4.35 7.39 11.89
C ARG A 98 3.44 7.06 10.71
N HIS A 99 3.86 7.42 9.50
CA HIS A 99 3.13 7.10 8.27
C HIS A 99 2.90 5.59 8.13
N MET A 100 3.96 4.79 8.31
CA MET A 100 3.84 3.33 8.24
C MET A 100 2.89 2.76 9.30
N PHE A 101 2.85 3.33 10.51
CA PHE A 101 1.85 2.95 11.52
C PHE A 101 0.43 3.31 11.08
N CYS A 102 0.23 4.49 10.51
CA CYS A 102 -1.08 4.92 10.00
C CYS A 102 -1.55 4.03 8.85
N VAL A 103 -0.68 3.72 7.88
CA VAL A 103 -0.98 2.82 6.75
C VAL A 103 -1.28 1.42 7.25
N ALA A 104 -0.41 0.81 8.07
CA ALA A 104 -0.63 -0.53 8.59
C ALA A 104 -1.90 -0.65 9.46
N SER A 105 -2.32 0.45 10.09
CA SER A 105 -3.56 0.54 10.87
C SER A 105 -4.79 0.92 10.04
N SER A 106 -4.64 1.06 8.72
CA SER A 106 -5.68 1.50 7.79
C SER A 106 -6.28 2.87 8.10
N LEU A 107 -5.53 3.75 8.78
CA LEU A 107 -5.92 5.13 9.08
C LEU A 107 -5.66 6.06 7.88
N ASP A 108 -4.59 5.79 7.14
CA ASP A 108 -4.32 6.43 5.85
C ASP A 108 -4.68 5.45 4.73
N SER A 109 -5.97 5.26 4.50
CA SER A 109 -6.51 4.44 3.41
C SER A 109 -7.70 5.16 2.78
N MET A 110 -7.97 4.91 1.50
CA MET A 110 -9.18 5.44 0.85
C MET A 110 -10.43 4.99 1.61
N MET A 111 -10.38 3.79 2.19
CA MET A 111 -11.37 3.29 3.15
C MET A 111 -10.71 3.05 4.49
N VAL A 112 -11.09 3.88 5.44
CA VAL A 112 -10.55 3.81 6.80
C VAL A 112 -11.01 2.50 7.44
N GLY A 113 -10.05 1.77 8.04
CA GLY A 113 -10.34 0.51 8.74
C GLY A 113 -10.30 -0.76 7.88
N GLU A 114 -10.04 -0.63 6.57
CA GLU A 114 -10.00 -1.76 5.62
C GLU A 114 -9.09 -2.91 6.12
N PRO A 115 -9.61 -4.13 6.32
CA PRO A 115 -8.85 -5.26 6.89
C PRO A 115 -7.64 -5.68 6.04
N GLN A 116 -7.74 -5.49 4.72
CA GLN A 116 -6.80 -6.02 3.75
C GLN A 116 -5.42 -5.37 3.81
N ILE A 117 -5.34 -4.07 4.15
CA ILE A 117 -4.08 -3.30 4.10
C ILE A 117 -3.01 -3.93 4.99
N LEU A 118 -3.35 -4.27 6.24
CA LEU A 118 -2.41 -4.94 7.14
C LEU A 118 -1.92 -6.29 6.58
N GLY A 119 -2.80 -7.03 5.90
CA GLY A 119 -2.46 -8.28 5.23
C GLY A 119 -1.46 -8.07 4.10
N GLN A 120 -1.71 -7.08 3.25
CA GLN A 120 -0.84 -6.74 2.12
C GLN A 120 0.53 -6.23 2.60
N VAL A 121 0.58 -5.39 3.64
CA VAL A 121 1.85 -4.92 4.24
C VAL A 121 2.66 -6.09 4.81
N LYS A 122 2.01 -7.05 5.48
CA LYS A 122 2.67 -8.29 5.94
C LYS A 122 3.20 -9.11 4.77
N GLN A 123 2.47 -9.18 3.66
CA GLN A 123 2.89 -9.93 2.49
C GLN A 123 4.13 -9.30 1.84
N ALA A 124 4.14 -7.97 1.67
CA ALA A 124 5.31 -7.22 1.20
C ALA A 124 6.52 -7.46 2.10
N TYR A 125 6.35 -7.40 3.42
CA TYR A 125 7.40 -7.68 4.39
C TYR A 125 7.96 -9.10 4.26
N LYS A 126 7.08 -10.11 4.16
CA LYS A 126 7.51 -11.51 3.93
C LYS A 126 8.32 -11.66 2.65
N THR A 127 7.92 -10.99 1.57
CA THR A 127 8.66 -10.99 0.31
C THR A 127 10.06 -10.38 0.48
N ALA A 128 10.16 -9.24 1.16
CA ALA A 128 11.42 -8.56 1.41
C ALA A 128 12.39 -9.39 2.29
N ILE A 129 11.88 -10.05 3.33
CA ILE A 129 12.68 -11.01 4.13
C ILE A 129 13.19 -12.16 3.26
N LYS A 130 12.33 -12.76 2.42
CA LYS A 130 12.71 -13.90 1.58
C LYS A 130 13.85 -13.55 0.60
N VAL A 131 13.87 -12.33 0.10
CA VAL A 131 14.95 -11.82 -0.76
C VAL A 131 16.19 -11.47 0.07
N GLY A 132 16.03 -11.24 1.37
CA GLY A 132 17.09 -10.74 2.26
C GLY A 132 17.36 -9.26 2.03
N ALA A 133 16.34 -8.49 1.65
CA ALA A 133 16.41 -7.05 1.43
C ALA A 133 16.13 -6.25 2.72
N THR A 134 15.70 -6.89 3.79
CA THR A 134 15.47 -6.26 5.10
C THR A 134 16.57 -6.63 6.09
N GLY A 135 16.81 -5.74 7.05
CA GLY A 135 17.74 -5.94 8.16
C GLY A 135 17.09 -5.61 9.50
N VAL A 136 17.92 -5.32 10.51
CA VAL A 136 17.47 -5.15 11.89
C VAL A 136 16.46 -4.00 12.02
N LEU A 137 16.63 -2.91 11.25
CA LEU A 137 15.83 -1.71 11.40
C LEU A 137 14.43 -1.87 10.83
N LEU A 138 14.32 -2.30 9.57
CA LEU A 138 13.03 -2.55 8.94
C LEU A 138 12.31 -3.72 9.62
N ASN A 139 13.01 -4.79 10.02
CA ASN A 139 12.37 -5.89 10.76
C ASN A 139 11.74 -5.41 12.07
N ARG A 140 12.45 -4.58 12.84
CA ARG A 140 11.93 -3.99 14.08
C ARG A 140 10.74 -3.08 13.83
N LEU A 141 10.82 -2.21 12.82
CA LEU A 141 9.72 -1.33 12.44
C LEU A 141 8.49 -2.14 12.04
N MET A 142 8.61 -3.10 11.12
CA MET A 142 7.47 -3.87 10.63
C MET A 142 6.76 -4.63 11.75
N HIS A 143 7.53 -5.26 12.65
CA HIS A 143 6.95 -5.94 13.81
C HIS A 143 6.20 -4.96 14.73
N LYS A 144 6.75 -3.76 14.95
CA LYS A 144 6.08 -2.71 15.72
C LYS A 144 4.82 -2.21 15.00
N SER A 145 4.87 -1.98 13.69
CA SER A 145 3.72 -1.59 12.87
C SER A 145 2.58 -2.59 12.98
N PHE A 146 2.88 -3.90 12.96
CA PHE A 146 1.85 -4.93 13.14
C PHE A 146 1.25 -4.94 14.55
N SER A 147 2.06 -4.69 15.57
CA SER A 147 1.58 -4.58 16.95
C SER A 147 0.68 -3.34 17.13
N VAL A 148 1.10 -2.20 16.58
CA VAL A 148 0.32 -0.95 16.60
C VAL A 148 -1.00 -1.12 15.86
N ALA A 149 -0.99 -1.68 14.64
CA ALA A 149 -2.20 -1.92 13.87
C ALA A 149 -3.22 -2.80 14.61
N LYS A 150 -2.75 -3.90 15.24
CA LYS A 150 -3.61 -4.75 16.07
C LYS A 150 -4.20 -3.99 17.26
N ARG A 151 -3.38 -3.16 17.91
CA ARG A 151 -3.79 -2.36 19.07
C ARG A 151 -4.84 -1.32 18.68
N VAL A 152 -4.61 -0.57 17.60
CA VAL A 152 -5.56 0.41 17.07
C VAL A 152 -6.90 -0.26 16.77
N ARG A 153 -6.90 -1.39 16.05
CA ARG A 153 -8.13 -2.12 15.74
C ARG A 153 -8.89 -2.54 16.99
N LYS A 154 -8.18 -3.12 17.97
CA LYS A 154 -8.79 -3.58 19.23
C LYS A 154 -9.31 -2.44 20.10
N GLU A 155 -8.59 -1.33 20.19
CA GLU A 155 -8.90 -0.24 21.14
C GLU A 155 -9.87 0.80 20.57
N THR A 156 -10.04 0.88 19.25
CA THR A 156 -10.86 1.92 18.60
C THR A 156 -12.09 1.38 17.89
N GLY A 157 -12.17 0.06 17.66
CA GLY A 157 -13.24 -0.53 16.85
C GLY A 157 -13.20 -0.12 15.37
N ILE A 158 -12.09 0.45 14.87
CA ILE A 158 -11.97 0.90 13.48
C ILE A 158 -12.16 -0.23 12.46
N GLY A 159 -11.98 -1.49 12.88
CA GLY A 159 -12.22 -2.67 12.06
C GLY A 159 -13.65 -3.21 12.12
N ASP A 160 -14.50 -2.70 13.02
CA ASP A 160 -15.81 -3.29 13.33
C ASP A 160 -16.88 -2.90 12.31
N ASN A 161 -16.71 -1.75 11.64
CA ASN A 161 -17.62 -1.24 10.60
C ASN A 161 -16.83 -0.77 9.36
N ALA A 162 -15.74 -1.48 9.00
CA ALA A 162 -14.93 -1.10 7.85
C ALA A 162 -15.79 -1.18 6.58
N VAL A 163 -16.12 -0.01 6.02
CA VAL A 163 -16.77 0.10 4.72
C VAL A 163 -15.78 -0.43 3.68
N SER A 164 -16.13 -1.51 2.99
CA SER A 164 -15.31 -2.08 1.92
C SER A 164 -15.56 -1.35 0.59
N ILE A 165 -14.63 -1.45 -0.37
CA ILE A 165 -14.83 -0.87 -1.71
C ILE A 165 -16.07 -1.47 -2.36
N SER A 166 -16.27 -2.75 -2.14
CA SER A 166 -17.43 -3.49 -2.58
C SER A 166 -18.73 -2.95 -1.95
N TYR A 167 -18.75 -2.64 -0.65
CA TYR A 167 -19.91 -1.99 0.00
C TYR A 167 -20.20 -0.60 -0.58
N ALA A 168 -19.17 0.23 -0.77
CA ALA A 168 -19.37 1.55 -1.35
C ALA A 168 -19.89 1.47 -2.79
N ALA A 169 -19.45 0.46 -3.56
CA ALA A 169 -19.94 0.20 -4.90
C ALA A 169 -21.43 -0.23 -4.89
N THR A 170 -21.84 -1.09 -3.95
CA THR A 170 -23.26 -1.49 -3.82
C THR A 170 -24.13 -0.33 -3.36
N GLU A 171 -23.67 0.47 -2.40
CA GLU A 171 -24.36 1.69 -1.95
C GLU A 171 -24.55 2.70 -3.10
N LEU A 172 -23.51 2.89 -3.92
CA LEU A 172 -23.60 3.75 -5.10
C LEU A 172 -24.61 3.20 -6.11
N ALA A 173 -24.60 1.89 -6.34
CA ALA A 173 -25.57 1.25 -7.23
C ALA A 173 -27.01 1.41 -6.72
N SER A 174 -27.27 1.24 -5.42
CA SER A 174 -28.58 1.47 -4.80
C SER A 174 -29.06 2.91 -4.99
N LYS A 175 -28.17 3.90 -4.88
CA LYS A 175 -28.51 5.31 -5.12
C LYS A 175 -28.87 5.62 -6.56
N ILE A 176 -28.25 4.94 -7.53
CA ILE A 176 -28.49 5.15 -8.97
C ILE A 176 -29.76 4.41 -9.41
N PHE A 177 -29.95 3.17 -8.96
CA PHE A 177 -30.99 2.27 -9.49
C PHE A 177 -32.21 2.09 -8.58
N SER A 178 -32.21 2.72 -7.39
CA SER A 178 -33.28 2.77 -6.37
C SER A 178 -33.65 1.42 -5.74
N ASP A 179 -33.90 0.38 -6.56
CA ASP A 179 -34.24 -0.97 -6.14
C ASP A 179 -33.41 -1.99 -6.94
N LEU A 180 -32.39 -2.54 -6.29
CA LEU A 180 -31.48 -3.53 -6.86
C LEU A 180 -32.11 -4.93 -6.97
N SER A 181 -33.18 -5.24 -6.23
CA SER A 181 -33.86 -6.55 -6.29
C SER A 181 -34.48 -6.83 -7.66
N THR A 182 -34.78 -5.76 -8.41
CA THR A 182 -35.31 -5.81 -9.77
C THR A 182 -34.23 -5.89 -10.84
N LYS A 183 -32.95 -5.88 -10.47
CA LYS A 183 -31.82 -5.80 -11.40
C LYS A 183 -31.08 -7.13 -11.47
N SER A 184 -30.64 -7.47 -12.68
CA SER A 184 -29.66 -8.54 -12.87
C SER A 184 -28.27 -7.97 -12.69
N VAL A 185 -27.52 -8.50 -11.71
CA VAL A 185 -26.14 -8.10 -11.47
C VAL A 185 -25.20 -9.15 -12.05
N MET A 186 -24.20 -8.70 -12.81
CA MET A 186 -23.12 -9.54 -13.33
C MET A 186 -21.83 -9.19 -12.59
N LEU A 187 -21.22 -10.20 -11.97
CA LEU A 187 -19.94 -10.08 -11.31
C LEU A 187 -18.85 -10.68 -12.20
N LEU A 188 -17.79 -9.92 -12.46
CA LEU A 188 -16.66 -10.38 -13.25
C LEU A 188 -15.46 -10.64 -12.32
N GLY A 189 -15.11 -11.91 -12.15
CA GLY A 189 -14.04 -12.37 -11.26
C GLY A 189 -14.55 -13.14 -10.04
N ALA A 190 -13.66 -13.86 -9.38
CA ALA A 190 -13.95 -14.71 -8.22
C ALA A 190 -12.91 -14.52 -7.08
N GLY A 191 -12.32 -13.32 -7.00
CA GLY A 191 -11.39 -12.96 -5.92
C GLY A 191 -12.11 -12.44 -4.68
N GLU A 192 -11.35 -12.16 -3.62
CA GLU A 192 -11.84 -11.65 -2.33
C GLU A 192 -12.77 -10.43 -2.48
N MET A 193 -12.46 -9.52 -3.41
CA MET A 193 -13.29 -8.34 -3.68
C MET A 193 -14.65 -8.67 -4.30
N ALA A 194 -14.70 -9.71 -5.13
CA ALA A 194 -15.92 -10.21 -5.74
C ALA A 194 -16.81 -10.89 -4.68
N GLU A 195 -16.21 -11.70 -3.81
CA GLU A 195 -16.92 -12.33 -2.68
C GLU A 195 -17.57 -11.29 -1.77
N LEU A 196 -16.82 -10.26 -1.36
CA LEU A 196 -17.35 -9.14 -0.56
C LEU A 196 -18.47 -8.38 -1.28
N ALA A 197 -18.38 -8.19 -2.60
CA ALA A 197 -19.44 -7.54 -3.36
C ALA A 197 -20.73 -8.36 -3.36
N VAL A 198 -20.63 -9.68 -3.46
CA VAL A 198 -21.79 -10.58 -3.36
C VAL A 198 -22.40 -10.54 -1.97
N GLU A 199 -21.58 -10.63 -0.91
CA GLU A 199 -22.07 -10.52 0.48
C GLU A 199 -22.86 -9.22 0.69
N HIS A 200 -22.33 -8.09 0.19
CA HIS A 200 -23.01 -6.81 0.30
C HIS A 200 -24.28 -6.73 -0.54
N LEU A 201 -24.28 -7.24 -1.78
CA LEU A 201 -25.48 -7.29 -2.63
C LEU A 201 -26.59 -8.16 -2.04
N ILE A 202 -26.24 -9.29 -1.42
CA ILE A 202 -27.21 -10.17 -0.75
C ILE A 202 -27.77 -9.47 0.49
N SER A 203 -26.93 -8.79 1.27
CA SER A 203 -27.37 -8.09 2.49
C SER A 203 -28.29 -6.86 2.26
N HIS A 204 -28.31 -6.31 1.04
CA HIS A 204 -29.20 -5.20 0.64
C HIS A 204 -30.49 -5.67 -0.05
N ASN A 205 -30.70 -6.99 -0.19
CA ASN A 205 -31.97 -7.61 -0.60
C ASN A 205 -32.66 -8.24 0.61
#